data_AF-A0A847CF56-F1
#
_entry.id   AF-A0A847CF56-F1
#
_cell.length_a   1.000
_cell.length_b   1.000
_cell.length_c   1.000
_cell.angle_alpha   90.00
_cell.angle_beta   90.00
_cell.angle_gamma   90.00
#
_symmetry.space_group_name_H-M   'P 1'
#
loop_
_entity.id
_entity.type
_entity.pdbx_description
1 polymer ?
#
loop_
_entity_poly.entity_id
_entity_poly.type
_entity_poly.pdbx_seq_one_letter_code
_entity_poly.pdbx_strand_id
1 'polypeptide(L)' 'MNTNLNAEKILEYLQNHNSISNSEAQNILNMSPAGVRKIFVKLVEQGILIPSGANKNRIYRLSQESKK' A
#
# COMPACT_ATOMS: atom_id res chain seq x y z
N MET A 1 -5.86 -9.25 -15.44
CA MET A 1 -6.34 -9.46 -14.06
C MET A 1 -6.23 -8.15 -13.30
N ASN A 2 -7.31 -7.77 -12.61
CA ASN A 2 -7.67 -6.43 -12.15
C ASN A 2 -6.65 -5.77 -11.21
N THR A 3 -5.69 -5.01 -11.76
CA THR A 3 -4.71 -4.25 -10.96
C THR A 3 -5.38 -3.21 -10.05
N ASN A 4 -6.57 -2.72 -10.43
CA ASN A 4 -7.30 -1.68 -9.68
C ASN A 4 -7.89 -2.17 -8.35
N LEU A 5 -8.53 -3.35 -8.31
CA LEU A 5 -9.25 -3.80 -7.13
C LEU A 5 -8.36 -3.97 -5.88
N ASN A 6 -7.13 -4.43 -6.09
CA ASN A 6 -6.18 -4.64 -4.99
C ASN A 6 -5.63 -3.31 -4.45
N ALA A 7 -5.42 -2.33 -5.33
CA ALA A 7 -5.02 -0.99 -4.92
C ALA A 7 -6.15 -0.31 -4.14
N GLU A 8 -7.39 -0.38 -4.64
CA GLU A 8 -8.57 0.18 -3.98
C GLU A 8 -8.74 -0.36 -2.56
N LYS A 9 -8.61 -1.68 -2.35
CA LYS A 9 -8.66 -2.29 -1.01
C LYS A 9 -7.57 -1.78 -0.07
N ILE A 10 -6.36 -1.57 -0.57
CA ILE A 10 -5.26 -1.00 0.24
C ILE A 10 -5.58 0.45 0.63
N LEU A 11 -6.12 1.23 -0.30
CA LEU A 11 -6.49 2.62 -0.04
C LEU A 11 -7.65 2.73 0.96
N GLU A 12 -8.68 1.89 0.83
CA GLU A 12 -9.80 1.80 1.78
C GLU A 12 -9.31 1.42 3.19
N TYR A 13 -8.40 0.44 3.29
CA TYR A 13 -7.76 0.11 4.56
C TYR A 13 -7.02 1.33 5.13
N LEU A 14 -6.26 2.04 4.30
CA LEU A 14 -5.49 3.22 4.71
C LEU A 14 -6.35 4.45 5.06
N GLN A 15 -7.62 4.49 4.67
CA GLN A 15 -8.55 5.51 5.14
C GLN A 15 -8.90 5.32 6.62
N ASN A 16 -8.97 4.07 7.07
CA ASN A 16 -9.25 3.72 8.46
C ASN A 16 -7.98 3.51 9.30
N HIS A 17 -6.85 3.22 8.65
CA HIS A 17 -5.56 2.95 9.28
C HIS A 17 -4.46 3.88 8.75
N ASN A 18 -3.72 4.54 9.63
CA ASN A 18 -2.70 5.52 9.22
C ASN A 18 -1.54 4.94 8.38
N SER A 19 -1.33 3.62 8.41
CA SER A 19 -0.26 2.96 7.66
C SER A 19 -0.56 1.49 7.43
N ILE A 20 0.11 0.90 6.45
CA ILE A 20 0.02 -0.52 6.14
C ILE A 20 1.42 -1.11 5.91
N SER A 21 1.67 -2.30 6.46
CA SER A 21 2.88 -3.07 6.19
C SER A 21 2.68 -4.08 5.06
N ASN A 22 3.78 -4.63 4.54
CA ASN A 22 3.70 -5.70 3.54
C ASN A 22 2.99 -6.95 4.06
N SER A 23 3.10 -7.23 5.36
CA SER A 23 2.45 -8.39 5.99
C SER A 23 0.94 -8.19 6.10
N GLU A 24 0.50 -7.00 6.51
CA GLU A 24 -0.92 -6.67 6.58
C GLU A 24 -1.60 -6.72 5.21
N ALA A 25 -0.95 -6.13 4.18
CA ALA A 25 -1.47 -6.19 2.83
C ALA A 25 -1.53 -7.61 2.24
N GLN A 26 -0.62 -8.50 2.62
CA GLN A 26 -0.71 -9.92 2.25
C GLN A 26 -1.96 -10.57 2.85
N ASN A 27 -2.28 -10.28 4.11
CA ASN A 27 -3.46 -10.83 4.78
C ASN A 27 -4.75 -10.28 4.16
N ILE A 28 -4.80 -8.98 3.83
CA ILE A 28 -5.98 -8.33 3.24
C ILE A 28 -6.23 -8.81 1.80
N LEU A 29 -5.16 -8.90 1.00
CA LEU A 29 -5.27 -9.27 -0.42
C LEU A 29 -5.18 -10.78 -0.66
N ASN A 30 -4.81 -11.55 0.37
CA ASN A 30 -4.49 -12.98 0.29
C ASN A 30 -3.51 -13.29 -0.86
N MET A 31 -2.46 -12.46 -0.97
CA MET A 31 -1.47 -12.49 -2.05
C MET A 31 -0.07 -12.79 -1.53
N SER A 32 0.81 -13.25 -2.43
CA SER A 32 2.22 -13.45 -2.09
C SER A 32 2.93 -12.12 -1.79
N PRO A 33 3.99 -12.14 -0.95
CA PRO A 33 4.76 -10.94 -0.63
C PRO A 33 5.28 -10.20 -1.86
N ALA A 34 5.68 -10.94 -2.90
CA ALA A 34 6.17 -10.36 -4.15
C ALA A 34 5.07 -9.65 -4.95
N GLY A 35 3.85 -10.20 -4.98
CA GLY A 35 2.71 -9.58 -5.64
C GLY A 35 2.31 -8.25 -4.97
N VAL A 36 2.24 -8.26 -3.65
CA VAL A 36 1.94 -7.06 -2.84
C VAL A 36 2.98 -5.97 -3.05
N ARG A 37 4.28 -6.32 -3.03
CA ARG A 37 5.36 -5.36 -3.31
C ARG A 37 5.22 -4.68 -4.67
N LYS A 38 4.83 -5.41 -5.72
CA LYS A 38 4.61 -4.81 -7.05
C LYS A 38 3.50 -3.77 -7.03
N ILE A 39 2.43 -4.01 -6.25
CA ILE A 39 1.33 -3.04 -6.09
C ILE A 39 1.83 -1.80 -5.36
N PHE A 40 2.53 -1.97 -4.24
CA PHE A 40 3.09 -0.83 -3.51
C PHE A 40 4.08 -0.02 -4.32
N VAL A 41 4.98 -0.65 -5.08
CA VAL A 41 5.91 0.06 -5.96
C VAL A 41 5.14 0.94 -6.94
N LYS A 42 4.12 0.41 -7.62
CA LYS A 42 3.27 1.20 -8.53
C LYS A 42 2.60 2.39 -7.84
N LEU A 43 2.04 2.17 -6.64
CA LEU A 43 1.37 3.23 -5.88
C LEU A 43 2.34 4.31 -5.38
N VAL A 44 3.58 3.92 -5.05
CA VAL A 44 4.65 4.86 -4.69
C VAL A 44 5.14 5.62 -5.92
N GLU A 45 5.33 4.95 -7.06
CA GLU A 45 5.68 5.59 -8.33
C GLU A 45 4.62 6.60 -8.80
N GLN A 46 3.34 6.32 -8.52
CA GLN A 46 2.22 7.23 -8.77
C GLN A 46 2.12 8.38 -7.75
N GLY A 47 2.96 8.40 -6.71
CA GLY A 47 2.92 9.42 -5.65
C GLY A 47 1.73 9.28 -4.71
N ILE A 48 1.00 8.16 -4.75
CA ILE A 48 -0.17 7.89 -3.90
C ILE A 48 0.27 7.41 -2.52
N LEU A 49 1.34 6.60 -2.47
CA LEU A 49 1.91 6.09 -1.23
C LEU A 49 3.31 6.60 -0.98
N ILE A 50 3.65 6.79 0.29
CA ILE A 50 5.00 7.13 0.73
C ILE A 50 5.52 5.99 1.60
N PRO A 51 6.66 5.38 1.25
CA PRO A 51 7.30 4.41 2.11
C PRO A 51 7.90 5.12 3.34
N SER A 52 7.67 4.57 4.52
CA SER A 52 8.22 5.05 5.78
C SER A 52 8.80 3.89 6.59
N GLY A 53 9.87 4.15 7.33
CA GLY A 53 10.58 3.13 8.11
C GLY A 53 11.63 2.34 7.33
N ALA A 54 12.45 1.59 8.06
CA ALA A 54 13.60 0.86 7.53
C ALA A 54 13.46 -0.66 7.72
N ASN A 55 13.99 -1.43 6.77
CA ASN A 55 14.14 -2.88 6.83
C ASN A 55 12.83 -3.62 7.19
N LYS A 56 12.77 -4.23 8.38
CA LYS A 56 11.64 -5.04 8.88
C LYS A 56 10.42 -4.22 9.28
N ASN A 57 10.60 -2.92 9.53
CA ASN A 57 9.52 -2.00 9.92
C ASN A 57 9.14 -1.07 8.78
N ARG A 58 9.35 -1.49 7.53
CA ARG A 58 8.92 -0.72 6.37
C ARG A 58 7.39 -0.76 6.26
N ILE A 59 6.80 0.40 6.38
CA ILE A 59 5.36 0.66 6.25
C ILE A 59 5.11 1.62 5.10
N TYR A 60 3.88 1.66 4.61
CA TYR A 60 3.42 2.56 3.56
C TYR A 60 2.29 3.40 4.11
N ARG A 61 2.28 4.68 3.76
CA ARG A 61 1.27 5.65 4.18
C ARG A 61 0.70 6.37 2.97
N LEU A 62 -0.54 6.83 3.06
CA LEU A 62 -1.10 7.72 2.04
C LEU A 62 -0.28 9.00 1.97
N SER A 63 0.15 9.35 0.77
CA SER A 63 0.64 10.68 0.44
C SER A 63 -0.52 11.66 0.69
N GLN A 64 -0.38 12.57 1.65
CA GLN A 64 -1.43 13.53 2.02
C GLN A 64 -1.63 14.62 0.93
N GLU A 65 -1.03 14.48 -0.25
CA GLU A 65 -0.88 15.51 -1.27
C GLU A 65 -2.08 15.65 -2.25
N SER A 66 -3.24 15.06 -1.96
CA SER A 66 -4.44 15.19 -2.84
C SER A 66 -5.60 15.96 -2.21
N LYS A 67 -5.36 16.75 -1.17
CA LYS A 67 -6.26 17.85 -0.80
C LYS A 67 -5.69 19.16 -1.33
N LYS A 68 -5.94 19.46 -2.61
CA LYS A 68 -5.92 20.83 -3.11
C LYS A 68 -7.24 21.12 -3.80
#